data_AF-A0A3B9ZLH4-F1
#
_entry.id   AF-A0A3B9ZLH4-F1
#
_cell.length_a   1.000
_cell.length_b   1.000
_cell.length_c   1.000
_cell.angle_alpha   90.00
_cell.angle_beta   90.00
_cell.angle_gamma   90.00
#
_symmetry.space_group_name_H-M   'P 1'
#
loop_
_entity.id
_entity.type
_entity.pdbx_description
1 polymer ?
#
loop_
_entity_poly.entity_id
_entity_poly.type
_entity_poly.pdbx_seq_one_letter_code
_entity_poly.pdbx_strand_id
1 'polypeptide(L)'
;MRLMTEIDMRALDKAIKIAPRVLKFELGDGMDRISKGFLKRFRQQRLQGPPGVRGASGHGLFGTFKRVSLVSPTIEGMGMQVYSDSKIAKLHETGGVVTDPGGGRMAVPLSARSEMFSAKGKLKRKYKRPRELKNVEPMRFKGQTFLVKVKKRAQKLLPLYVLKRSVRLKPRLGFYRVWDSLENYRIDILNKSVDKALRKI
;
A
#
# COMPACT_ATOMS: atom_id res chain seq x y z
N MET A 1 -15.02 19.26 -18.11
CA MET A 1 -14.09 20.39 -17.86
C MET A 1 -13.39 20.13 -16.53
N ARG A 2 -12.09 19.79 -16.52
CA ARG A 2 -11.31 19.66 -15.27
C ARG A 2 -10.78 21.06 -14.96
N LEU A 3 -11.26 21.69 -13.89
CA LEU A 3 -10.62 22.87 -13.34
C LEU A 3 -9.27 22.42 -12.78
N MET A 4 -8.17 22.82 -13.40
CA MET A 4 -6.82 22.56 -12.91
C MET A 4 -6.45 23.76 -12.04
N THR A 5 -6.23 23.55 -10.75
CA THR A 5 -5.72 24.63 -9.91
C THR A 5 -4.22 24.75 -10.14
N GLU A 6 -3.73 25.98 -10.19
CA GLU A 6 -2.30 26.29 -10.32
C GLU A 6 -1.79 26.93 -9.03
N ILE A 7 -0.48 26.83 -8.79
CA ILE A 7 0.16 27.52 -7.67
C ILE A 7 0.16 29.01 -7.98
N ASP A 8 -0.30 29.84 -7.03
CA ASP A 8 -0.21 31.29 -7.17
C ASP A 8 1.25 31.74 -6.99
N MET A 9 1.98 31.78 -8.09
CA MET A 9 3.39 32.16 -8.11
C MET A 9 3.61 33.61 -7.65
N ARG A 10 2.67 34.52 -7.89
CA ARG A 10 2.79 35.93 -7.47
C ARG A 10 2.71 36.03 -5.95
N ALA A 11 1.74 35.35 -5.34
CA ALA A 11 1.60 35.29 -3.90
C ALA A 11 2.80 34.58 -3.25
N LEU A 12 3.29 33.50 -3.87
CA LEU A 12 4.45 32.76 -3.40
C LEU A 12 5.71 33.63 -3.41
N ASP A 13 6.03 34.31 -4.51
CA ASP A 13 7.19 35.19 -4.63
C ASP A 13 7.13 36.34 -3.61
N LYS A 14 5.94 36.90 -3.40
CA LYS A 14 5.71 37.92 -2.38
C LYS A 14 5.98 37.38 -0.98
N ALA A 15 5.49 36.18 -0.67
CA ALA A 15 5.66 35.55 0.64
C ALA A 15 7.14 35.18 0.90
N ILE A 16 7.87 34.73 -0.12
CA ILE A 16 9.31 34.45 -0.04
C ILE A 16 10.08 35.71 0.34
N LYS A 17 9.74 36.85 -0.26
CA LYS A 17 10.42 38.13 -0.01
C LYS A 17 10.12 38.70 1.37
N ILE A 18 8.86 38.70 1.78
CA ILE A 18 8.40 39.49 2.93
C ILE A 18 8.35 38.65 4.22
N ALA A 19 8.05 37.34 4.15
CA ALA A 19 7.93 36.49 5.32
C ALA A 19 8.47 35.07 5.12
N PRO A 20 9.76 34.89 4.76
CA PRO A 20 10.33 33.59 4.44
C PRO A 20 10.25 32.59 5.61
N ARG A 21 10.45 33.05 6.85
CA ARG A 21 10.36 32.20 8.05
C ARG A 21 8.93 31.70 8.28
N VAL A 22 7.93 32.59 8.19
CA VAL A 22 6.52 32.23 8.39
C VAL A 22 6.05 31.31 7.27
N LEU A 23 6.40 31.64 6.02
CA LEU A 23 6.10 30.81 4.86
C LEU A 23 6.67 29.39 5.01
N LYS A 24 7.90 29.26 5.52
CA LYS A 24 8.53 27.97 5.83
C LYS A 24 7.65 27.08 6.72
N PHE A 25 7.15 27.64 7.83
CA PHE A 25 6.30 26.91 8.76
C PHE A 25 4.95 26.53 8.13
N GLU A 26 4.27 27.47 7.47
CA GLU A 26 2.97 27.23 6.85
C GLU A 26 3.04 26.21 5.70
N LEU A 27 4.13 26.23 4.92
CA LEU A 27 4.39 25.22 3.90
C LEU A 27 4.65 23.85 4.51
N GLY A 28 5.42 23.77 5.60
CA GLY A 28 5.63 22.54 6.36
C GLY A 28 4.31 21.91 6.83
N ASP A 29 3.44 22.72 7.43
CA ASP A 29 2.11 22.30 7.87
C ASP A 29 1.21 21.89 6.70
N GLY A 30 1.30 22.63 5.58
CA GLY A 30 0.60 22.30 4.34
C GLY A 30 1.01 20.92 3.80
N MET A 31 2.31 20.66 3.71
CA MET A 31 2.85 19.38 3.24
C MET A 31 2.52 18.22 4.20
N ASP A 32 2.53 18.47 5.51
CA ASP A 32 2.07 17.50 6.50
C ASP A 32 0.59 17.15 6.27
N ARG A 33 -0.27 18.16 6.09
CA ARG A 33 -1.69 17.96 5.81
C ARG A 33 -1.93 17.18 4.52
N ILE A 34 -1.19 17.51 3.46
CA ILE A 34 -1.25 16.82 2.16
C ILE A 34 -0.95 15.34 2.34
N SER A 35 0.15 15.01 3.00
CA SER A 35 0.60 13.62 3.13
C SER A 35 -0.29 12.81 4.09
N LYS A 36 -0.85 13.41 5.16
CA LYS A 36 -1.91 12.78 5.97
C LYS A 36 -3.17 12.50 5.13
N GLY A 37 -3.59 13.49 4.34
CA GLY A 37 -4.74 13.39 3.45
C GLY A 37 -4.57 12.30 2.39
N PHE A 38 -3.40 12.25 1.76
CA PHE A 38 -3.03 11.21 0.79
C PHE A 38 -3.10 9.81 1.41
N LEU A 39 -2.41 9.55 2.52
CA LEU A 39 -2.41 8.22 3.14
C LEU A 39 -3.80 7.79 3.58
N LYS A 40 -4.62 8.71 4.09
CA LYS A 40 -6.02 8.45 4.44
C LYS A 40 -6.81 7.98 3.21
N ARG A 41 -6.74 8.73 2.11
CA ARG A 41 -7.46 8.41 0.87
C ARG A 41 -6.94 7.13 0.22
N PHE A 42 -5.62 6.95 0.16
CA PHE A 42 -4.99 5.74 -0.34
C PHE A 42 -5.45 4.50 0.44
N ARG A 43 -5.49 4.57 1.78
CA ARG A 43 -6.01 3.49 2.62
C ARG A 43 -7.48 3.18 2.32
N GLN A 44 -8.31 4.21 2.19
CA GLN A 44 -9.75 4.05 1.96
C GLN A 44 -10.05 3.50 0.55
N GLN A 45 -9.32 3.92 -0.47
CA GLN A 45 -9.60 3.55 -1.86
C GLN A 45 -8.91 2.26 -2.30
N ARG A 46 -7.68 2.02 -1.84
CA ARG A 46 -6.82 0.96 -2.40
C ARG A 46 -6.49 -0.16 -1.42
N LEU A 47 -6.71 0.02 -0.12
CA LEU A 47 -6.31 -0.95 0.90
C LEU A 47 -7.47 -1.73 1.56
N GLN A 48 -8.69 -1.66 1.00
CA GLN A 48 -9.87 -2.37 1.50
C GLN A 48 -10.07 -3.77 0.89
N GLY A 49 -9.34 -4.11 -0.16
CA GLY A 49 -9.55 -5.32 -0.96
C GLY A 49 -9.81 -4.99 -2.43
N PRO A 50 -10.27 -5.97 -3.24
CA PRO A 50 -10.51 -5.77 -4.67
C PRO A 50 -11.39 -4.52 -4.93
N PRO A 51 -11.06 -3.66 -5.92
CA PRO A 51 -10.01 -3.83 -6.94
C PRO A 51 -8.58 -3.54 -6.45
N GLY A 52 -8.41 -3.08 -5.21
CA GLY A 52 -7.13 -2.86 -4.55
C GLY A 52 -6.54 -4.09 -3.83
N VAL A 53 -5.69 -3.86 -2.84
CA VAL A 53 -5.10 -4.89 -1.97
C VAL A 53 -5.76 -4.83 -0.60
N ARG A 54 -5.85 -5.92 0.16
CA ARG A 54 -6.22 -5.82 1.59
C ARG A 54 -4.99 -5.43 2.42
N GLY A 55 -5.01 -4.24 3.02
CA GLY A 55 -3.93 -3.72 3.87
C GLY A 55 -4.44 -3.37 5.27
N ALA A 56 -4.00 -4.10 6.30
CA ALA A 56 -4.32 -3.75 7.68
C ALA A 56 -3.38 -2.66 8.22
N SER A 57 -3.86 -1.84 9.15
CA SER A 57 -3.03 -0.92 9.95
C SER A 57 -2.12 -1.67 10.92
N GLY A 58 -0.97 -1.08 11.25
CA GLY A 58 0.03 -1.65 12.17
C GLY A 58 0.96 -2.66 11.47
N HIS A 59 0.52 -3.91 11.32
CA HIS A 59 1.35 -5.02 10.81
C HIS A 59 0.98 -5.51 9.40
N GLY A 60 0.21 -4.71 8.64
CA GLY A 60 -0.18 -5.01 7.27
C GLY A 60 0.53 -4.13 6.24
N LEU A 61 0.18 -4.30 4.96
CA LEU A 61 0.75 -3.53 3.86
C LEU A 61 0.64 -2.00 4.08
N PHE A 62 -0.39 -1.51 4.78
CA PHE A 62 -0.49 -0.09 5.09
C PHE A 62 0.62 0.38 6.04
N GLY A 63 1.02 -0.47 7.01
CA GLY A 63 2.06 -0.16 7.97
C GLY A 63 3.47 -0.10 7.36
N THR A 64 3.64 -0.49 6.09
CA THR A 64 4.94 -0.38 5.40
C THR A 64 5.16 0.98 4.75
N PHE A 65 4.14 1.86 4.73
CA PHE A 65 4.27 3.20 4.19
C PHE A 65 4.75 4.15 5.27
N LYS A 66 5.82 4.88 4.95
CA LYS A 66 6.45 5.88 5.81
C LYS A 66 6.24 7.26 5.21
N ARG A 67 6.23 8.25 6.09
CA ARG A 67 6.34 9.66 5.72
C ARG A 67 7.61 10.23 6.30
N VAL A 68 8.34 11.00 5.50
CA VAL A 68 9.56 11.66 5.93
C VAL A 68 9.51 13.11 5.51
N SER A 69 9.71 14.01 6.46
CA SER A 69 9.92 15.43 6.19
C SER A 69 11.33 15.64 5.69
N LEU A 70 11.49 16.29 4.54
CA LEU A 70 12.77 16.80 4.08
C LEU A 70 12.93 18.19 4.66
N VAL A 71 13.86 18.31 5.61
CA VAL A 71 14.16 19.57 6.28
C VAL A 71 15.31 20.22 5.55
N SER A 72 15.10 21.46 5.07
CA SER A 72 16.13 22.29 4.47
C SER A 72 16.19 23.65 5.16
N PRO A 73 17.35 24.32 5.22
CA PRO A 73 17.45 25.73 5.58
C PRO A 73 16.61 26.61 4.64
N THR A 74 16.61 26.29 3.34
CA THR A 74 15.88 27.01 2.28
C THR A 74 14.51 26.39 2.01
N ILE A 75 13.59 27.18 1.46
CA ILE A 75 12.23 26.73 1.11
C ILE A 75 12.27 25.71 -0.03
N GLU A 76 13.16 25.90 -1.01
CA GLU A 76 13.30 25.02 -2.19
C GLU A 76 13.69 23.58 -1.84
N GLY A 77 14.47 23.39 -0.78
CA GLY A 77 14.86 22.07 -0.31
C GLY A 77 13.84 21.41 0.63
N MET A 78 12.76 22.11 0.99
CA MET A 78 11.72 21.53 1.83
C MET A 78 10.83 20.59 1.04
N GLY A 79 10.42 19.51 1.67
CA GLY A 79 9.54 18.55 1.05
C GLY A 79 8.96 17.56 2.03
N MET A 80 8.04 16.74 1.53
CA MET A 80 7.52 15.59 2.26
C MET A 80 7.50 14.41 1.31
N GLN A 81 8.15 13.33 1.70
CA GLN A 81 8.13 12.07 0.96
C GLN A 81 7.19 11.09 1.62
N VAL A 82 6.43 10.36 0.81
CA VAL A 82 5.65 9.20 1.24
C VAL A 82 6.09 8.01 0.41
N TYR A 83 6.61 6.96 1.05
CA TYR A 83 7.19 5.81 0.35
C TYR A 83 7.01 4.51 1.12
N SER A 84 7.33 3.38 0.49
CA SER A 84 7.40 2.08 1.16
C SER A 84 8.59 1.26 0.65
N ASP A 85 9.40 0.76 1.57
CA ASP A 85 10.51 -0.17 1.28
C ASP A 85 10.04 -1.60 1.01
N SER A 86 8.73 -1.86 1.11
CA SER A 86 8.19 -3.21 0.99
C SER A 86 8.24 -3.71 -0.45
N LYS A 87 9.02 -4.77 -0.68
CA LYS A 87 9.03 -5.51 -1.96
C LYS A 87 7.62 -5.97 -2.37
N ILE A 88 6.77 -6.30 -1.39
CA ILE A 88 5.38 -6.70 -1.64
C ILE A 88 4.51 -5.50 -2.07
N ALA A 89 4.72 -4.32 -1.50
CA ALA A 89 4.06 -3.10 -1.96
C ALA A 89 4.45 -2.80 -3.40
N LYS A 90 5.75 -2.83 -3.72
CA LYS A 90 6.27 -2.66 -5.09
C LYS A 90 5.63 -3.66 -6.06
N LEU A 91 5.62 -4.95 -5.73
CA LEU A 91 4.99 -5.98 -6.57
C LEU A 91 3.48 -5.76 -6.77
N HIS A 92 2.78 -5.19 -5.79
CA HIS A 92 1.38 -4.82 -5.99
C HIS A 92 1.20 -3.53 -6.77
N GLU A 93 2.20 -2.65 -6.82
CA GLU A 93 2.17 -1.45 -7.68
C GLU A 93 2.43 -1.81 -9.13
N THR A 94 3.55 -2.48 -9.41
CA THR A 94 4.02 -2.76 -10.78
C THR A 94 3.49 -4.07 -11.33
N GLY A 95 2.95 -4.94 -10.48
CA GLY A 95 2.78 -6.35 -10.81
C GLY A 95 4.10 -7.11 -10.75
N GLY A 96 4.04 -8.41 -11.02
CA GLY A 96 5.23 -9.25 -11.12
C GLY A 96 4.93 -10.72 -10.90
N VAL A 97 5.99 -11.52 -10.83
CA VAL A 97 5.92 -12.95 -10.54
C VAL A 97 6.66 -13.22 -9.24
N VAL A 98 5.99 -13.90 -8.31
CA VAL A 98 6.61 -14.42 -7.09
C VAL A 98 7.03 -15.86 -7.36
N THR A 99 8.25 -16.19 -6.98
CA THR A 99 8.82 -17.55 -7.03
C THR A 99 9.44 -17.89 -5.67
N ASP A 100 9.66 -19.18 -5.42
CA ASP A 100 10.44 -19.63 -4.28
C ASP A 100 11.94 -19.37 -4.56
N PRO A 101 12.68 -18.67 -3.69
CA PRO A 101 14.10 -18.39 -3.92
C PRO A 101 14.98 -19.64 -4.06
N GLY A 102 14.59 -20.75 -3.44
CA GLY A 102 15.29 -22.03 -3.54
C GLY A 102 14.83 -22.91 -4.71
N GLY A 103 14.04 -22.37 -5.64
CA GLY A 103 13.52 -23.11 -6.79
C GLY A 103 12.39 -24.10 -6.45
N GLY A 104 11.93 -24.11 -5.19
CA GLY A 104 10.88 -24.98 -4.71
C GLY A 104 9.48 -24.64 -5.24
N ARG A 105 8.48 -25.40 -4.76
CA ARG A 105 7.07 -25.07 -4.98
C ARG A 105 6.51 -24.32 -3.77
N MET A 106 5.82 -23.22 -4.03
CA MET A 106 5.11 -22.46 -3.02
C MET A 106 3.72 -23.04 -2.78
N ALA A 107 3.34 -23.13 -1.50
CA ALA A 107 2.00 -23.53 -1.10
C ALA A 107 1.04 -22.34 -1.15
N VAL A 108 0.18 -22.31 -2.18
CA VAL A 108 -0.83 -21.26 -2.37
C VAL A 108 -2.17 -21.74 -1.82
N PRO A 109 -2.76 -21.07 -0.82
CA PRO A 109 -4.00 -21.52 -0.20
C PRO A 109 -5.17 -21.43 -1.19
N LEU A 110 -6.03 -22.45 -1.20
CA LEU A 110 -7.21 -22.49 -2.05
C LEU A 110 -8.28 -21.55 -1.48
N SER A 111 -8.67 -20.52 -2.23
CA SER A 111 -9.70 -19.56 -1.80
C SER A 111 -11.06 -20.19 -1.55
N ALA A 112 -11.37 -21.32 -2.21
CA ALA A 112 -12.59 -22.10 -1.99
C ALA A 112 -12.68 -22.70 -0.57
N ARG A 113 -11.57 -22.76 0.18
CA ARG A 113 -11.52 -23.25 1.56
C ARG A 113 -11.73 -22.09 2.54
N SER A 114 -12.97 -21.59 2.62
CA SER A 114 -13.34 -20.46 3.48
C SER A 114 -12.95 -20.67 4.95
N GLU A 115 -12.91 -21.91 5.44
CA GLU A 115 -12.51 -22.26 6.79
C GLU A 115 -11.04 -21.91 7.10
N MET A 116 -10.20 -21.76 6.08
CA MET A 116 -8.80 -21.37 6.20
C MET A 116 -8.64 -19.87 6.47
N PHE A 117 -9.66 -19.07 6.18
CA PHE A 117 -9.60 -17.61 6.23
C PHE A 117 -10.43 -17.08 7.40
N SER A 118 -10.02 -15.94 7.95
CA SER A 118 -10.84 -15.15 8.87
C SER A 118 -11.95 -14.42 8.10
N ALA A 119 -12.94 -13.84 8.81
CA ALA A 119 -13.94 -12.97 8.20
C ALA A 119 -13.33 -11.82 7.39
N LYS A 120 -12.13 -11.36 7.79
CA LYS A 120 -11.36 -10.33 7.08
C LYS A 120 -10.55 -10.89 5.90
N GLY A 121 -10.76 -12.14 5.50
CA GLY A 121 -10.10 -12.80 4.37
C GLY A 121 -8.61 -13.11 4.59
N LYS A 122 -8.12 -13.05 5.83
CA LYS A 122 -6.72 -13.37 6.15
C LYS A 122 -6.59 -14.85 6.45
N LEU A 123 -5.52 -15.47 5.96
CA LEU A 123 -5.18 -16.85 6.31
C LEU A 123 -4.96 -16.99 7.82
N LYS A 124 -5.69 -17.91 8.49
CA LYS A 124 -5.58 -18.13 9.94
C LYS A 124 -4.18 -18.61 10.30
N ARG A 125 -3.70 -18.30 11.51
CA ARG A 125 -2.32 -18.55 11.97
C ARG A 125 -1.85 -19.98 11.68
N LYS A 126 -2.66 -20.99 12.01
CA LYS A 126 -2.36 -22.41 11.78
C LYS A 126 -2.10 -22.79 10.32
N TYR A 127 -2.61 -22.02 9.36
CA TYR A 127 -2.46 -22.27 7.92
C TYR A 127 -1.34 -21.43 7.29
N LYS A 128 -0.68 -20.54 8.05
CA LYS A 128 0.43 -19.72 7.53
C LYS A 128 1.73 -20.49 7.36
N ARG A 129 1.86 -21.64 8.02
CA ARG A 129 3.04 -22.50 7.97
C ARG A 129 2.63 -23.90 7.50
N PRO A 130 2.45 -24.10 6.19
CA PRO A 130 1.94 -25.37 5.66
C PRO A 130 2.80 -26.58 6.02
N ARG A 131 4.12 -26.39 6.19
CA ARG A 131 5.08 -27.42 6.61
C ARG A 131 4.83 -27.96 8.03
N GLU A 132 4.19 -27.18 8.89
CA GLU A 132 3.90 -27.57 10.28
C GLU A 132 2.53 -28.26 10.43
N LEU A 133 1.76 -28.36 9.34
CA LEU A 133 0.44 -29.01 9.39
C LEU A 133 0.61 -30.53 9.53
N LYS A 134 -0.07 -31.12 10.52
CA LYS A 134 -0.12 -32.59 10.68
C LYS A 134 -1.08 -33.24 9.68
N ASN A 135 -0.75 -34.46 9.26
CA ASN A 135 -1.53 -35.30 8.36
C ASN A 135 -1.83 -34.62 7.02
N VAL A 136 -0.80 -34.01 6.42
CA VAL A 136 -0.89 -33.43 5.08
C VAL A 136 0.05 -34.17 4.15
N GLU A 137 -0.45 -34.55 2.98
CA GLU A 137 0.31 -35.28 1.98
C GLU A 137 0.20 -34.57 0.62
N PRO A 138 1.26 -34.62 -0.21
CA PRO A 138 1.18 -34.15 -1.58
C PRO A 138 0.35 -35.13 -2.42
N MET A 139 -0.61 -34.61 -3.18
CA MET A 139 -1.44 -35.38 -4.10
C MET A 139 -1.42 -34.74 -5.48
N ARG A 140 -1.20 -35.53 -6.54
CA ARG A 140 -1.27 -35.07 -7.92
C ARG A 140 -2.69 -35.27 -8.46
N PHE A 141 -3.27 -34.23 -9.04
CA PHE A 141 -4.59 -34.28 -9.68
C PHE A 141 -4.66 -33.31 -10.85
N LYS A 142 -5.12 -33.78 -12.02
CA LYS A 142 -5.23 -32.98 -13.26
C LYS A 142 -3.98 -32.15 -13.57
N GLY A 143 -2.79 -32.79 -13.47
CA GLY A 143 -1.51 -32.14 -13.75
C GLY A 143 -0.99 -31.17 -12.67
N GLN A 144 -1.78 -30.89 -11.63
CA GLN A 144 -1.38 -30.02 -10.52
C GLN A 144 -1.03 -30.85 -9.28
N THR A 145 -0.20 -30.30 -8.39
CA THR A 145 0.10 -30.93 -7.10
C THR A 145 -0.57 -30.11 -6.00
N PHE A 146 -1.30 -30.79 -5.14
CA PHE A 146 -2.01 -30.21 -4.01
C PHE A 146 -1.40 -30.71 -2.71
N LEU A 147 -1.46 -29.88 -1.67
CA LEU A 147 -1.21 -30.33 -0.30
C LEU A 147 -2.56 -30.62 0.35
N VAL A 148 -2.79 -31.89 0.65
CA VAL A 148 -4.10 -32.43 1.04
C VAL A 148 -4.06 -32.89 2.47
N LYS A 149 -5.01 -32.43 3.30
CA LYS A 149 -5.17 -32.94 4.66
C LYS A 149 -5.96 -34.24 4.65
N VAL A 150 -5.38 -35.28 5.24
CA VAL A 150 -6.00 -36.60 5.39
C VAL A 150 -6.74 -36.65 6.72
N LYS A 151 -8.07 -36.77 6.69
CA LYS A 151 -8.88 -37.01 7.89
C LYS A 151 -9.19 -38.51 7.99
N LYS A 152 -8.33 -39.26 8.69
CA LYS A 152 -8.44 -40.72 8.87
C LYS A 152 -9.83 -41.17 9.33
N ARG A 153 -10.41 -40.49 10.33
CA ARG A 153 -11.74 -40.81 10.90
C ARG A 153 -12.93 -40.64 9.93
N ALA A 154 -12.79 -39.84 8.88
CA ALA A 154 -13.88 -39.51 7.97
C ALA A 154 -13.60 -39.94 6.52
N GLN A 155 -12.51 -40.69 6.29
CA GLN A 155 -11.98 -41.04 4.96
C GLN A 155 -11.98 -39.86 3.95
N LYS A 156 -11.84 -38.63 4.45
CA LYS A 156 -12.00 -37.41 3.65
C LYS A 156 -10.64 -36.81 3.34
N LEU A 157 -10.37 -36.66 2.05
CA LEU A 157 -9.25 -35.91 1.52
C LEU A 157 -9.67 -34.44 1.35
N LEU A 158 -8.97 -33.54 2.04
CA LEU A 158 -9.27 -32.12 2.01
C LEU A 158 -8.10 -31.34 1.39
N PRO A 159 -8.12 -31.02 0.08
CA PRO A 159 -7.09 -30.18 -0.52
C PRO A 159 -7.13 -28.78 0.10
N LEU A 160 -6.00 -28.35 0.65
CA LEU A 160 -5.84 -27.06 1.33
C LEU A 160 -5.06 -26.05 0.48
N TYR A 161 -4.01 -26.52 -0.20
CA TYR A 161 -3.12 -25.68 -1.01
C TYR A 161 -2.92 -26.29 -2.39
N VAL A 162 -2.66 -25.45 -3.37
CA VAL A 162 -2.04 -25.83 -4.64
C VAL A 162 -0.57 -25.45 -4.60
N LEU A 163 0.30 -26.39 -4.96
CA LEU A 163 1.75 -26.20 -4.99
C LEU A 163 2.16 -25.67 -6.36
N LYS A 164 2.53 -24.38 -6.42
CA LYS A 164 2.90 -23.68 -7.65
C LYS A 164 4.36 -23.27 -7.63
N ARG A 165 5.05 -23.37 -8.77
CA ARG A 165 6.42 -22.85 -8.93
C ARG A 165 6.47 -21.32 -8.96
N SER A 166 5.41 -20.71 -9.50
CA SER A 166 5.30 -19.26 -9.63
C SER A 166 3.87 -18.78 -9.40
N VAL A 167 3.73 -17.54 -8.93
CA VAL A 167 2.45 -16.85 -8.75
C VAL A 167 2.55 -15.47 -9.40
N ARG A 168 1.75 -15.24 -10.44
CA ARG A 168 1.65 -13.93 -11.08
C ARG A 168 0.74 -13.01 -10.25
N LEU A 169 1.29 -11.89 -9.80
CA LEU A 169 0.58 -10.80 -9.15
C LEU A 169 0.25 -9.72 -10.18
N LYS A 170 -1.03 -9.32 -10.25
CA LYS A 170 -1.47 -8.19 -11.06
C LYS A 170 -1.18 -6.87 -10.34
N PRO A 171 -0.83 -5.79 -11.07
CA PRO A 171 -0.74 -4.44 -10.50
C PRO A 171 -2.13 -4.01 -10.03
N ARG A 172 -2.25 -3.69 -8.75
CA ARG A 172 -3.51 -3.33 -8.10
C ARG A 172 -3.35 -2.41 -6.89
N LEU A 173 -2.15 -1.98 -6.53
CA LEU A 173 -1.97 -1.05 -5.43
C LEU A 173 -2.41 0.36 -5.84
N GLY A 174 -1.91 0.89 -6.96
CA GLY A 174 -2.34 2.18 -7.52
C GLY A 174 -1.92 3.37 -6.66
N PHE A 175 -0.78 3.26 -5.99
CA PHE A 175 -0.22 4.30 -5.13
C PHE A 175 0.01 5.60 -5.90
N TYR A 176 0.72 5.53 -7.03
CA TYR A 176 1.03 6.71 -7.85
C TYR A 176 -0.23 7.30 -8.46
N ARG A 177 -1.13 6.46 -8.97
CA ARG A 177 -2.44 6.91 -9.49
C ARG A 177 -3.24 7.70 -8.46
N VAL A 178 -3.26 7.27 -7.19
CA VAL A 178 -3.95 8.01 -6.13
C VAL A 178 -3.23 9.33 -5.85
N TRP A 179 -1.90 9.36 -5.83
CA TRP A 179 -1.13 10.58 -5.63
C TRP A 179 -1.43 11.62 -6.72
N ASP A 180 -1.41 11.19 -7.99
CA ASP A 180 -1.68 12.04 -9.15
C ASP A 180 -3.11 12.56 -9.13
N SER A 181 -4.08 11.73 -8.74
CA SER A 181 -5.49 12.15 -8.62
C SER A 181 -5.75 13.24 -7.58
N LEU A 182 -4.77 13.54 -6.71
CA LEU A 182 -4.87 14.57 -5.68
C LEU A 182 -4.09 15.84 -6.02
N GLU A 183 -3.68 16.04 -7.28
CA GLU A 183 -3.01 17.27 -7.74
C GLU A 183 -3.71 18.55 -7.27
N ASN A 184 -4.97 18.78 -7.66
CA ASN A 184 -5.71 19.98 -7.25
C ASN A 184 -5.81 20.10 -5.71
N TYR A 185 -6.08 19.00 -5.02
CA TYR A 185 -6.14 18.99 -3.55
C TYR A 185 -4.82 19.45 -2.91
N ARG A 186 -3.69 19.07 -3.51
CA ARG A 186 -2.36 19.48 -3.05
C ARG A 186 -2.14 20.97 -3.32
N ILE A 187 -2.43 21.41 -4.54
CA ILE A 187 -2.25 22.81 -4.95
C ILE A 187 -3.11 23.75 -4.10
N ASP A 188 -4.37 23.38 -3.85
CA ASP A 188 -5.27 24.16 -2.99
C ASP A 188 -4.74 24.31 -1.56
N ILE A 189 -4.09 23.28 -1.01
CA ILE A 189 -3.48 23.37 0.32
C ILE A 189 -2.25 24.27 0.28
N LEU A 190 -1.41 24.15 -0.74
CA LEU A 190 -0.22 25.00 -0.89
C LEU A 190 -0.60 26.48 -1.02
N ASN A 191 -1.56 26.82 -1.88
CA ASN A 191 -2.06 28.19 -2.02
C ASN A 191 -2.60 28.71 -0.68
N LYS A 192 -3.38 27.91 0.05
CA LYS A 192 -3.86 28.29 1.39
C LYS A 192 -2.73 28.50 2.40
N SER A 193 -1.65 27.74 2.32
CA SER A 193 -0.46 27.95 3.16
C SER A 193 0.26 29.26 2.83
N VAL A 194 0.40 29.58 1.54
CA VAL A 194 0.97 30.86 1.08
C VAL A 194 0.11 32.04 1.57
N ASP A 195 -1.20 31.98 1.37
CA ASP A 195 -2.14 33.03 1.81
C ASP A 195 -2.07 33.25 3.32
N LYS A 196 -2.00 32.16 4.10
CA LYS A 196 -1.84 32.25 5.56
C LYS A 196 -0.54 32.91 5.97
N ALA A 197 0.56 32.61 5.27
CA ALA A 197 1.84 33.24 5.54
C ALA A 197 1.77 34.75 5.30
N LEU A 198 1.12 35.19 4.21
CA LEU A 198 0.93 36.60 3.89
C LEU A 198 0.02 37.33 4.88
N ARG A 199 -0.99 36.66 5.45
CA ARG A 199 -1.91 37.25 6.45
C ARG A 199 -1.33 37.42 7.85
N LYS A 200 -0.18 36.81 8.13
CA LYS A 200 0.52 36.88 9.43
C LYS A 200 1.57 38.00 9.48
N ILE A 201 1.65 38.79 8.41
CA ILE A 201 2.45 40.01 8.26
C ILE A 201 1.52 41.18 8.56
#